data_AF-A0A382WIV1-F1
#
_entry.id   AF-A0A382WIV1-F1
#
_cell.length_a   1.000
_cell.length_b   1.000
_cell.length_c   1.000
_cell.angle_alpha   90.00
_cell.angle_beta   90.00
_cell.angle_gamma   90.00
#
_symmetry.space_group_name_H-M   'P 1'
#
loop_
_entity.id
_entity.type
_entity.pdbx_description
1 polymer ?
#
loop_
_entity_poly.entity_id
_entity_poly.type
_entity_poly.pdbx_seq_one_letter_code
_entity_poly.pdbx_strand_id
1 'polypeptide(L)'
;IGDVSGLPEYAQNIVKEAIDKTKHNDAWNLTLALNYGSRQETLHAVRTYAEKIASGKASPEELDWGTFSSHLYTADLPDPDLIIRTSGEHRLSNFLLLQAAYAEIYVTPDPWPEFTAAKFHLALQDYACRERRYGKTGDQIRLKSTISETPVSV
;
A
#
# COMPACT_ATOMS: atom_id res chain seq x y z
N ILE A 1 8.22 6.40 4.14
CA ILE A 1 7.05 6.53 5.04
C ILE A 1 7.43 6.16 6.46
N GLY A 2 6.73 6.71 7.47
CA GLY A 2 7.06 6.51 8.89
C GLY A 2 7.72 7.72 9.53
N ASP A 3 8.09 7.60 10.81
CA ASP A 3 8.63 8.69 11.61
C ASP A 3 10.17 8.69 11.60
N VAL A 4 10.73 9.42 10.62
CA VAL A 4 12.19 9.55 10.43
C VAL A 4 12.86 10.28 11.58
N SER A 5 12.14 11.10 12.35
CA SER A 5 12.72 11.85 13.48
C SER A 5 13.21 10.94 14.61
N GLY A 6 12.66 9.72 14.70
CA GLY A 6 13.09 8.70 15.66
C GLY A 6 14.37 7.95 15.28
N LEU A 7 14.95 8.20 14.10
CA LEU A 7 16.21 7.59 13.67
C LEU A 7 17.42 8.42 14.14
N PRO A 8 18.62 7.81 14.25
CA PRO A 8 19.85 8.58 14.46
C PRO A 8 20.07 9.63 13.37
N GLU A 9 20.65 10.78 13.72
CA GLU A 9 20.83 11.93 12.82
C GLU A 9 21.51 11.58 11.49
N TYR A 10 22.55 10.73 11.53
CA TYR A 10 23.24 10.28 10.31
C TYR A 10 22.29 9.56 9.34
N ALA A 11 21.35 8.75 9.85
CA ALA A 11 20.38 8.03 9.04
C ALA A 11 19.32 8.97 8.48
N GLN A 12 18.88 9.96 9.26
CA GLN A 12 17.98 11.01 8.77
C GLN A 12 18.59 11.77 7.58
N ASN A 13 19.87 12.12 7.68
CA ASN A 13 20.60 12.80 6.61
C ASN A 13 20.70 11.95 5.33
N ILE A 14 21.01 10.65 5.47
CA ILE A 14 21.03 9.72 4.32
C ILE A 14 19.66 9.61 3.65
N VAL A 15 18.59 9.49 4.45
CA VAL A 15 17.21 9.42 3.92
C VAL A 15 16.87 10.69 3.15
N LYS A 16 17.18 11.87 3.71
CA LYS A 16 16.94 13.16 3.06
C LYS A 16 17.70 13.28 1.74
N GLU A 17 18.99 12.94 1.75
CA GLU A 17 19.83 12.98 0.55
C GLU A 17 19.31 12.05 -0.54
N ALA A 18 18.89 10.82 -0.18
CA ALA A 18 18.31 9.88 -1.13
C ALA A 18 17.03 10.42 -1.77
N ILE A 19 16.13 11.01 -0.98
CA ILE A 19 14.91 11.66 -1.48
C ILE A 19 15.27 12.82 -2.43
N ASP A 20 16.18 13.71 -2.03
CA ASP A 20 16.57 14.87 -2.85
C ASP A 20 17.19 14.47 -4.19
N LYS A 21 18.00 13.40 -4.22
CA LYS A 21 18.60 12.87 -5.44
C LYS A 21 17.62 12.17 -6.38
N THR A 22 16.48 11.69 -5.87
CA THR A 22 15.55 10.84 -6.63
C THR A 22 14.18 11.46 -6.87
N LYS A 23 13.88 12.63 -6.29
CA LYS A 23 12.56 13.30 -6.37
C LYS A 23 12.04 13.64 -7.77
N HIS A 24 12.91 13.62 -8.79
CA HIS A 24 12.55 13.90 -10.18
C HIS A 24 12.45 12.63 -11.05
N ASN A 25 12.66 11.45 -10.46
CA ASN A 25 12.42 10.19 -11.15
C ASN A 25 10.91 9.95 -11.25
N ASP A 26 10.46 9.47 -12.41
CA ASP A 26 9.04 9.26 -12.73
C ASP A 26 8.73 7.80 -13.15
N ALA A 27 9.75 6.99 -13.38
CA ALA A 27 9.57 5.60 -13.80
C ALA A 27 9.04 4.70 -12.68
N TRP A 28 9.68 4.71 -11.50
CA TRP A 28 9.33 3.85 -10.36
C TRP A 28 9.53 4.55 -9.02
N ASN A 29 8.67 4.20 -8.06
CA ASN A 29 8.80 4.61 -6.67
C ASN A 29 9.28 3.44 -5.80
N LEU A 30 10.42 3.60 -5.14
CA LEU A 30 10.85 2.71 -4.06
C LEU A 30 10.56 3.38 -2.72
N THR A 31 9.59 2.83 -1.98
CA THR A 31 9.19 3.37 -0.68
C THR A 31 9.70 2.50 0.46
N LEU A 32 10.55 3.08 1.32
CA LEU A 32 10.98 2.44 2.56
C LEU A 32 10.08 2.85 3.72
N ALA A 33 9.66 1.86 4.52
CA ALA A 33 8.91 2.06 5.76
C ALA A 33 9.90 2.05 6.94
N LEU A 34 10.30 3.24 7.40
CA LEU A 34 11.33 3.41 8.44
C LEU A 34 10.70 3.96 9.70
N ASN A 35 10.94 3.29 10.84
CA ASN A 35 10.24 3.59 12.10
C ASN A 35 8.72 3.77 11.87
N TYR A 36 8.16 2.80 11.15
CA TYR A 36 6.79 2.84 10.65
C TYR A 36 5.93 1.80 11.36
N GLY A 37 4.68 2.19 11.62
CA GLY A 37 3.61 1.28 11.98
C GLY A 37 2.27 1.87 11.60
N SER A 38 1.37 1.04 11.06
CA SER A 38 0.08 1.48 10.54
C SER A 38 -0.79 2.15 11.62
N ARG A 39 -0.78 1.67 12.86
CA ARG A 39 -1.44 2.35 13.99
C ARG A 39 -0.92 3.77 14.24
N GLN A 40 0.39 3.99 14.13
CA GLN A 40 1.00 5.32 14.31
C GLN A 40 0.63 6.23 13.15
N GLU A 41 0.66 5.71 11.92
CA GLU A 41 0.21 6.42 10.72
C GLU A 41 -1.27 6.84 10.85
N THR A 42 -2.16 5.95 11.30
CA THR A 42 -3.57 6.28 11.52
C THR A 42 -3.73 7.40 12.56
N LEU A 43 -3.01 7.34 13.69
CA LEU A 43 -3.04 8.41 14.69
C LEU A 43 -2.50 9.73 14.16
N HIS A 44 -1.45 9.70 13.34
CA HIS A 44 -0.93 10.89 12.66
C HIS A 44 -2.00 11.50 11.75
N ALA A 45 -2.61 10.70 10.87
CA ALA A 45 -3.63 11.17 9.93
C ALA A 45 -4.84 11.79 10.64
N VAL A 46 -5.34 11.13 11.69
CA VAL A 46 -6.44 11.63 12.52
C VAL A 46 -6.08 12.97 13.18
N ARG A 47 -4.87 13.11 13.74
CA ARG A 47 -4.43 14.36 14.36
C ARG A 47 -4.34 15.49 13.33
N THR A 48 -3.74 15.24 12.17
CA THR A 48 -3.62 16.24 11.11
C THR A 48 -4.99 16.70 10.58
N TYR A 49 -5.97 15.79 10.47
CA TYR A 49 -7.33 16.18 10.10
C TYR A 49 -8.02 16.99 11.22
N ALA A 50 -7.87 16.58 12.48
CA ALA A 50 -8.42 17.30 13.62
C ALA A 50 -7.87 18.73 13.74
N GLU A 51 -6.59 18.95 13.43
CA GLU A 51 -5.98 20.29 13.38
C GLU A 51 -6.59 21.16 12.27
N LYS A 52 -6.94 20.58 11.11
CA LYS A 52 -7.66 21.29 10.05
C LYS A 52 -9.06 21.68 10.49
N ILE A 53 -9.78 20.79 11.20
CA ILE A 53 -11.09 21.12 11.79
C ILE A 53 -10.96 22.26 12.80
N ALA A 54 -10.00 22.16 13.74
CA ALA A 54 -9.80 23.17 14.78
C ALA A 54 -9.43 24.55 14.22
N SER A 55 -8.80 24.60 13.04
CA SER A 55 -8.47 25.84 12.33
C SER A 55 -9.55 26.33 11.36
N GLY A 56 -10.71 25.68 11.31
CA GLY A 56 -11.84 26.05 10.45
C GLY A 56 -11.61 25.76 8.95
N LYS A 57 -10.67 24.88 8.62
CA LYS A 57 -10.29 24.53 7.23
C LYS A 57 -10.94 23.24 6.72
N ALA A 58 -11.64 22.51 7.57
CA ALA A 58 -12.35 21.26 7.24
C ALA A 58 -13.49 21.03 8.25
N SER A 59 -14.45 20.16 7.91
CA SER A 59 -15.47 19.70 8.86
C SER A 59 -15.47 18.17 9.02
N PRO A 60 -15.95 17.63 10.15
CA PRO A 60 -16.11 16.17 10.31
C PRO A 60 -16.98 15.52 9.22
N GLU A 61 -17.98 16.24 8.70
CA GLU A 61 -18.92 15.76 7.69
C GLU A 61 -18.30 15.60 6.30
N GLU A 62 -17.21 16.32 6.02
CA GLU A 62 -16.44 16.22 4.78
C GLU A 62 -15.45 15.03 4.78
N LEU A 63 -15.33 14.33 5.91
CA LEU A 63 -14.37 13.24 6.05
C LEU A 63 -14.90 11.96 5.42
N ASP A 64 -14.33 11.59 4.28
CA ASP A 64 -14.45 10.28 3.66
C ASP A 64 -13.08 9.60 3.53
N TRP A 65 -13.03 8.44 2.88
CA TRP A 65 -11.76 7.73 2.64
C TRP A 65 -10.81 8.51 1.73
N GLY A 66 -11.30 9.24 0.72
CA GLY A 66 -10.47 10.02 -0.19
C GLY A 66 -9.78 11.17 0.55
N THR A 67 -10.54 11.91 1.36
CA THR A 67 -9.98 12.96 2.21
C THR A 67 -9.06 12.35 3.27
N PHE A 68 -9.48 11.30 3.98
CA PHE A 68 -8.68 10.68 5.05
C PHE A 68 -7.35 10.09 4.55
N SER A 69 -7.35 9.39 3.41
CA SER A 69 -6.15 8.75 2.85
C SER A 69 -5.08 9.78 2.45
N SER A 70 -5.47 11.00 2.07
CA SER A 70 -4.54 12.11 1.81
C SER A 70 -3.73 12.55 3.05
N HIS A 71 -4.12 12.10 4.24
CA HIS A 71 -3.43 12.36 5.50
C HIS A 71 -2.54 11.20 5.98
N LEU A 72 -2.57 10.06 5.30
CA LEU A 72 -1.66 8.95 5.58
C LEU A 72 -0.26 9.28 5.07
N TYR A 73 0.77 8.59 5.58
CA TYR A 73 2.14 8.75 5.06
C TYR A 73 2.28 8.29 3.60
N THR A 74 1.28 7.57 3.10
CA THR A 74 1.18 6.96 1.78
C THR A 74 0.30 7.76 0.82
N ALA A 75 -0.06 9.01 1.15
CA ALA A 75 -0.98 9.85 0.37
C ALA A 75 -0.66 9.94 -1.14
N ASP A 76 0.63 9.90 -1.50
CA ASP A 76 1.10 9.99 -2.89
C ASP A 76 1.33 8.63 -3.56
N LEU A 77 0.88 7.53 -2.92
CA LEU A 77 1.10 6.16 -3.37
C LEU A 77 -0.25 5.45 -3.56
N PRO A 78 -0.38 4.56 -4.57
CA PRO A 78 -1.53 3.68 -4.64
C PRO A 78 -1.51 2.65 -3.52
N ASP A 79 -2.68 2.15 -3.15
CA ASP A 79 -2.80 0.98 -2.28
C ASP A 79 -2.10 -0.24 -2.92
N PRO A 80 -1.45 -1.10 -2.13
CA PRO A 80 -0.75 -2.26 -2.65
C PRO A 80 -1.73 -3.29 -3.22
N ASP A 81 -1.41 -3.79 -4.40
CA ASP A 81 -2.13 -4.90 -4.99
C ASP A 81 -1.73 -6.26 -4.41
N LEU A 82 -0.47 -6.39 -4.02
CA LEU A 82 0.16 -7.60 -3.51
C LEU A 82 1.08 -7.26 -2.34
N ILE A 83 0.90 -7.95 -1.22
CA ILE A 83 1.80 -7.94 -0.08
C ILE A 83 2.49 -9.29 0.01
N ILE A 84 3.81 -9.29 -0.13
CA ILE A 84 4.65 -10.48 0.02
C ILE A 84 5.25 -10.49 1.42
N ARG A 85 5.04 -11.59 2.15
CA ARG A 85 5.59 -11.80 3.48
C ARG A 85 6.42 -13.08 3.53
N THR A 86 7.67 -12.93 3.91
CA THR A 86 8.63 -14.04 4.05
C THR A 86 8.59 -14.66 5.45
N SER A 87 9.33 -15.75 5.64
CA SER A 87 9.53 -16.45 6.91
C SER A 87 8.27 -17.13 7.49
N GLY A 88 7.24 -17.37 6.68
CA GLY A 88 6.10 -18.23 7.02
C GLY A 88 5.05 -17.64 7.96
N GLU A 89 5.16 -16.36 8.30
CA GLU A 89 4.28 -15.75 9.30
C GLU A 89 2.99 -15.22 8.69
N HIS A 90 1.84 -15.75 9.11
CA HIS A 90 0.51 -15.37 8.61
C HIS A 90 -0.10 -14.20 9.39
N ARG A 91 0.53 -13.03 9.32
CA ARG A 91 0.01 -11.76 9.88
C ARG A 91 0.51 -10.57 9.07
N LEU A 92 -0.06 -9.38 9.26
CA LEU A 92 0.50 -8.14 8.70
C LEU A 92 1.49 -7.45 9.65
N SER A 93 1.45 -7.77 10.95
CA SER A 93 2.35 -7.17 11.95
C SER A 93 2.36 -5.63 11.93
N ASN A 94 1.18 -4.99 11.91
CA ASN A 94 1.05 -3.52 11.91
C ASN A 94 1.61 -2.85 10.65
N PHE A 95 1.68 -3.56 9.52
CA PHE A 95 2.12 -3.04 8.24
C PHE A 95 0.93 -2.73 7.32
N LEU A 96 0.82 -1.47 6.85
CA LEU A 96 -0.14 -1.02 5.84
C LEU A 96 -1.59 -1.50 6.04
N LEU A 97 -2.12 -1.48 7.28
CA LEU A 97 -3.38 -2.16 7.58
C LEU A 97 -4.58 -1.58 6.83
N LEU A 98 -4.60 -0.27 6.61
CA LEU A 98 -5.68 0.39 5.89
C LEU A 98 -5.53 0.22 4.38
N GLN A 99 -4.31 0.38 3.88
CA GLN A 99 -3.97 0.26 2.47
C GLN A 99 -4.09 -1.20 1.98
N ALA A 100 -3.87 -2.17 2.87
CA ALA A 100 -3.99 -3.59 2.57
C ALA A 100 -5.45 -4.10 2.45
N ALA A 101 -6.46 -3.23 2.54
CA ALA A 101 -7.87 -3.62 2.58
C ALA A 101 -8.29 -4.57 1.45
N TYR A 102 -7.70 -4.43 0.26
CA TYR A 102 -7.94 -5.27 -0.92
C TYR A 102 -6.66 -5.84 -1.54
N ALA A 103 -5.57 -5.84 -0.77
CA ALA A 103 -4.31 -6.43 -1.19
C ALA A 103 -4.40 -7.95 -1.12
N GLU A 104 -3.89 -8.63 -2.15
CA GLU A 104 -3.61 -10.06 -2.03
C GLU A 104 -2.41 -10.26 -1.11
N ILE A 105 -2.47 -11.27 -0.25
CA ILE A 105 -1.36 -11.60 0.65
C ILE A 105 -0.74 -12.91 0.18
N TYR A 106 0.55 -12.85 -0.13
CA TYR A 106 1.39 -14.00 -0.44
C TYR A 106 2.36 -14.23 0.72
N VAL A 107 2.28 -15.40 1.35
CA VAL A 107 3.19 -15.80 2.44
C VAL A 107 4.07 -16.94 1.95
N THR A 108 5.38 -16.80 2.09
CA THR A 108 6.36 -17.87 1.82
C THR A 108 7.12 -18.25 3.10
N PRO A 109 7.42 -19.54 3.33
CA PRO A 109 8.30 -19.97 4.42
C PRO A 109 9.76 -19.54 4.23
N ASP A 110 10.18 -19.16 3.02
CA ASP A 110 11.55 -18.73 2.75
C ASP A 110 11.93 -17.52 3.61
N PRO A 111 13.12 -17.49 4.26
CA PRO A 111 13.59 -16.31 4.98
C PRO A 111 13.99 -15.20 3.99
N TRP A 112 13.87 -13.93 4.40
CA TRP A 112 14.13 -12.76 3.55
C TRP A 112 15.48 -12.79 2.80
N PRO A 113 16.63 -13.16 3.43
CA PRO A 113 17.91 -13.24 2.72
C PRO A 113 17.93 -14.25 1.57
N GLU A 114 17.04 -15.25 1.60
CA GLU A 114 16.92 -16.30 0.57
C GLU A 114 15.82 -15.99 -0.46
N PHE A 115 15.18 -14.81 -0.38
CA PHE A 115 14.12 -14.41 -1.30
C PHE A 115 14.72 -13.82 -2.59
N THR A 116 14.84 -14.65 -3.63
CA THR A 116 15.47 -14.31 -4.90
C THR A 116 14.48 -13.75 -5.93
N ALA A 117 15.00 -13.18 -7.02
CA ALA A 117 14.18 -12.72 -8.15
C ALA A 117 13.29 -13.83 -8.76
N ALA A 118 13.78 -15.09 -8.79
CA ALA A 118 12.98 -16.22 -9.24
C ALA A 118 11.79 -16.47 -8.31
N LYS A 119 11.97 -16.35 -7.00
CA LYS A 119 10.89 -16.49 -6.00
C LYS A 119 9.91 -15.31 -6.07
N PHE A 120 10.40 -14.10 -6.33
CA PHE A 120 9.53 -12.96 -6.60
C PHE A 120 8.65 -13.19 -7.83
N HIS A 121 9.19 -13.75 -8.92
CA HIS A 121 8.40 -14.10 -10.10
C HIS A 121 7.32 -15.14 -9.79
N LEU A 122 7.62 -16.15 -8.95
CA LEU A 122 6.61 -17.12 -8.49
C LEU A 122 5.49 -16.44 -7.69
N ALA A 123 5.80 -15.49 -6.82
CA ALA A 123 4.79 -14.72 -6.10
C ALA A 123 3.90 -13.90 -7.06
N LEU A 124 4.47 -13.34 -8.12
CA LEU A 124 3.70 -12.63 -9.16
C LEU A 124 2.81 -13.57 -9.97
N GLN A 125 3.29 -14.78 -10.29
CA GLN A 125 2.48 -15.80 -10.96
C GLN A 125 1.30 -16.24 -10.10
N ASP A 126 1.54 -16.48 -8.80
CA ASP A 126 0.47 -16.78 -7.85
C ASP A 126 -0.57 -15.66 -7.82
N TYR A 127 -0.12 -14.41 -7.70
CA TYR A 127 -0.99 -13.23 -7.74
C TYR A 127 -1.83 -13.16 -9.02
N ALA A 128 -1.24 -13.41 -10.19
CA ALA A 128 -1.94 -13.35 -11.48
C ALA A 128 -3.05 -14.40 -11.61
N CYS A 129 -2.95 -15.53 -10.88
CA CYS A 129 -3.97 -16.58 -10.86
C CYS A 129 -5.16 -16.26 -9.95
N ARG A 130 -5.09 -15.21 -9.12
CA ARG A 130 -6.15 -14.88 -8.16
C ARG A 130 -7.26 -14.05 -8.81
N GLU A 131 -8.51 -14.49 -8.62
CA GLU A 131 -9.69 -13.71 -9.02
C GLU A 131 -9.92 -12.55 -8.04
N ARG A 132 -9.54 -11.33 -8.43
CA ARG A 132 -9.85 -10.14 -7.62
C ARG A 132 -11.33 -9.81 -7.70
N ARG A 133 -12.02 -10.00 -6.58
CA ARG A 133 -13.47 -9.87 -6.55
C ARG A 133 -13.99 -8.49 -6.15
N TYR A 134 -13.19 -7.66 -5.48
CA TYR A 134 -13.58 -6.30 -5.03
C TYR A 134 -15.00 -6.25 -4.41
N GLY A 135 -15.35 -7.23 -3.57
CA GLY A 135 -16.69 -7.34 -2.96
C GLY A 135 -17.77 -8.01 -3.81
N LYS A 136 -17.44 -8.57 -4.98
CA LYS A 136 -18.33 -9.36 -5.83
C LYS A 136 -18.22 -10.87 -5.54
N THR A 137 -19.25 -11.64 -5.86
CA THR A 137 -19.17 -13.11 -5.83
C THR A 137 -18.48 -13.61 -7.11
N GLY A 138 -17.89 -14.82 -7.08
CA GLY A 138 -17.22 -15.40 -8.27
C GLY A 138 -18.11 -15.49 -9.50
N ASP A 139 -19.41 -15.72 -9.30
CA ASP A 139 -20.39 -15.78 -10.40
C ASP A 139 -20.65 -14.42 -11.04
N GLN A 140 -20.60 -13.33 -10.25
CA GLN A 140 -20.75 -11.95 -10.76
C GLN A 140 -19.57 -11.49 -11.63
N ILE A 141 -18.39 -12.09 -11.45
CA ILE A 141 -17.21 -11.79 -12.27
C ILE A 141 -17.28 -12.53 -13.61
N ARG A 142 -17.67 -13.83 -13.58
CA ARG A 142 -17.85 -14.67 -14.77
C ARG A 142 -18.96 -14.17 -15.72
N LEU A 143 -20.02 -13.57 -15.17
CA LEU A 143 -21.08 -12.98 -15.99
C LEU A 143 -20.60 -11.75 -16.78
N LYS A 144 -19.66 -10.95 -16.26
CA LYS A 144 -19.10 -9.80 -16.98
C LYS A 144 -18.14 -10.20 -18.10
N SER A 145 -17.31 -11.22 -17.91
CA SER A 145 -16.41 -11.70 -18.97
C SER A 145 -17.19 -12.25 -20.17
N THR A 146 -18.34 -12.89 -19.94
CA THR A 146 -19.17 -13.47 -20.99
C THR A 146 -19.92 -12.41 -21.83
N ILE A 147 -20.25 -11.25 -21.25
CA ILE A 147 -20.95 -10.16 -21.96
C ILE A 147 -19.99 -9.29 -22.78
N SER A 148 -18.68 -9.35 -22.51
CA SER A 148 -17.64 -8.61 -23.25
C SER A 148 -17.26 -9.22 -24.60
N GLU A 149 -17.73 -10.44 -24.92
CA GLU A 149 -17.43 -11.15 -26.17
C GLU A 149 -18.59 -11.09 -27.17
N THR A 150 -19.10 -9.88 -27.47
CA THR A 150 -19.97 -9.72 -28.64
C THR A 150 -19.10 -9.44 -29.87
N PRO A 151 -19.11 -10.29 -30.92
CA PRO A 151 -18.24 -10.09 -32.08
C PRO A 151 -18.72 -8.91 -32.91
N VAL A 152 -17.81 -7.99 -33.22
CA VAL A 152 -18.01 -7.00 -34.28
C VAL A 152 -18.17 -7.78 -35.58
N SER A 153 -19.38 -7.73 -36.14
CA SER A 153 -19.69 -8.32 -37.45
C SER A 153 -19.08 -7.43 -38.53
N VAL A 154 -18.38 -8.07 -39.48
CA VAL A 154 -17.84 -7.46 -40.71
C VAL A 154 -18.97 -7.04 -41.64
#